data_AF-A0A814EEJ7-F1
#
_entry.id   AF-A0A814EEJ7-F1
#
_cell.length_a   1.000
_cell.length_b   1.000
_cell.length_c   1.000
_cell.angle_alpha   90.00
_cell.angle_beta   90.00
_cell.angle_gamma   90.00
#
_symmetry.space_group_name_H-M   'P 1'
#
loop_
_entity.id
_entity.type
_entity.pdbx_description
1 polymer ?
#
loop_
_entity_poly.entity_id
_entity_poly.type
_entity_poly.pdbx_seq_one_letter_code
_entity_poly.pdbx_strand_id
1 'polypeptide(L)'
;MEASFNTCQNDGHQWNFTDLIEKRIRPSEVLLWSSSVEMADKYASIFYNSSIYFDENCFLCQCTKSGTFGKFCEYQLTHESESFEAAIDAQFEQKKSDQWGIQEYGTIICYKTLKMSDCVYGLLCLDWRDICDTNQQCMDGLDEENCDKLEFNECEEDEYRCTNGMCIAEEYWLDGK
;
A
#
# COMPACT_ATOMS: atom_id res chain seq x y z
N MET A 1 -2.32 -16.14 -8.62
CA MET A 1 -2.80 -16.18 -10.01
C MET A 1 -2.95 -14.74 -10.45
N GLU A 2 -1.94 -14.16 -11.10
CA GLU A 2 -2.06 -12.83 -11.70
C GLU A 2 -3.05 -12.91 -12.85
N ALA A 3 -4.19 -12.22 -12.70
CA ALA A 3 -5.10 -12.03 -13.82
C ALA A 3 -4.40 -11.09 -14.82
N SER A 4 -3.99 -11.64 -15.96
CA SER A 4 -3.47 -10.86 -17.08
C SER A 4 -4.64 -10.12 -17.74
N PHE A 5 -4.91 -8.91 -17.27
CA PHE A 5 -5.87 -8.01 -17.89
C PHE A 5 -5.19 -7.31 -19.06
N ASN A 6 -5.71 -7.50 -20.27
CA ASN A 6 -5.23 -6.84 -21.49
C ASN A 6 -6.17 -5.73 -21.98
N THR A 7 -7.22 -5.42 -21.22
CA THR A 7 -8.25 -4.44 -21.59
C THR A 7 -8.65 -3.63 -20.37
N CYS A 8 -9.00 -2.36 -20.60
CA CYS A 8 -9.57 -1.51 -19.56
C CYS A 8 -10.88 -2.11 -19.02
N GLN A 9 -11.02 -2.14 -17.70
CA GLN A 9 -12.17 -2.64 -16.95
C GLN A 9 -13.03 -1.46 -16.46
N ASN A 10 -14.20 -1.77 -15.88
CA ASN A 10 -15.08 -0.80 -15.22
C ASN A 10 -15.37 0.47 -16.05
N ASP A 11 -15.70 0.29 -17.34
CA ASP A 11 -15.98 1.37 -18.30
C ASP A 11 -14.79 2.33 -18.54
N GLY A 12 -13.56 1.87 -18.30
CA GLY A 12 -12.34 2.60 -18.65
C GLY A 12 -12.18 2.71 -20.17
N HIS A 13 -11.88 3.91 -20.66
CA HIS A 13 -11.62 4.13 -22.08
C HIS A 13 -10.15 3.85 -22.41
N GLN A 14 -9.90 3.00 -23.40
CA GLN A 14 -8.54 2.64 -23.81
C GLN A 14 -7.98 3.68 -24.79
N TRP A 15 -6.77 4.15 -24.50
CA TRP A 15 -6.01 5.09 -25.32
C TRP A 15 -4.67 4.48 -25.71
N ASN A 16 -4.42 4.27 -27.00
CA ASN A 16 -3.09 3.86 -27.44
C ASN A 16 -2.15 5.06 -27.43
N PHE A 17 -0.86 4.82 -27.21
CA PHE A 17 0.12 5.90 -27.13
C PHE A 17 0.20 6.71 -28.43
N THR A 18 0.06 6.03 -29.58
CA THR A 18 0.01 6.66 -30.90
C THR A 18 -1.12 7.68 -30.99
N ASP A 19 -2.33 7.31 -30.57
CA ASP A 19 -3.51 8.17 -30.59
C ASP A 19 -3.33 9.39 -29.65
N LEU A 20 -2.71 9.18 -28.49
CA LEU A 20 -2.43 10.25 -27.53
C LEU A 20 -1.43 11.27 -28.09
N ILE A 21 -0.37 10.80 -28.76
CA ILE A 21 0.65 11.64 -29.40
C ILE A 21 0.04 12.43 -30.56
N GLU A 22 -0.74 11.77 -31.43
CA GLU A 22 -1.42 12.42 -32.56
C GLU A 22 -2.35 13.54 -32.09
N LYS A 23 -3.10 13.29 -31.01
CA LYS A 23 -4.00 14.28 -30.38
C LYS A 23 -3.28 15.31 -29.51
N ARG A 24 -1.95 15.17 -29.32
CA ARG A 24 -1.11 16.02 -28.46
C ARG A 24 -1.64 16.18 -27.02
N ILE A 25 -2.15 15.09 -26.45
CA ILE A 25 -2.59 15.05 -25.05
C ILE A 25 -1.35 15.17 -24.17
N ARG A 26 -1.35 16.07 -23.19
CA ARG A 26 -0.17 16.25 -22.34
C ARG A 26 -0.06 15.14 -21.29
N PRO A 27 1.16 14.73 -20.89
CA PRO A 27 1.32 13.77 -19.81
C PRO A 27 0.68 14.22 -18.48
N SER A 28 0.63 15.54 -18.22
CA SER A 28 -0.09 16.11 -17.08
C SER A 28 -1.59 15.84 -17.08
N GLU A 29 -2.21 15.70 -18.26
CA GLU A 29 -3.63 15.37 -18.38
C GLU A 29 -3.86 13.87 -18.14
N VAL A 30 -2.97 13.02 -18.66
CA VAL A 30 -3.00 11.57 -18.44
C VAL A 30 -2.85 11.22 -16.95
N LEU A 31 -2.04 11.96 -16.20
CA LEU A 31 -1.88 11.76 -14.76
C LEU A 31 -3.19 11.94 -13.98
N LEU A 32 -4.18 12.66 -14.52
CA LEU A 32 -5.48 12.86 -13.89
C LEU A 32 -6.47 11.71 -14.15
N TRP A 33 -6.10 10.71 -14.94
CA TRP A 33 -7.01 9.64 -15.37
C TRP A 33 -7.14 8.48 -14.39
N SER A 34 -6.58 8.61 -13.18
CA SER A 34 -6.57 7.56 -12.14
C SER A 34 -5.99 6.22 -12.61
N SER A 35 -5.19 6.25 -13.68
CA SER A 35 -4.47 5.11 -14.23
C SER A 35 -3.13 4.90 -13.51
N SER A 36 -2.37 3.88 -13.92
CA SER A 36 -1.03 3.62 -13.34
C SER A 36 -0.06 4.78 -13.61
N VAL A 37 0.56 5.30 -12.54
CA VAL A 37 1.62 6.32 -12.60
C VAL A 37 2.80 5.82 -13.43
N GLU A 38 3.15 4.54 -13.33
CA GLU A 38 4.22 3.90 -14.13
C GLU A 38 3.95 4.06 -15.64
N MET A 39 2.70 3.86 -16.07
CA MET A 39 2.33 3.94 -17.49
C MET A 39 2.23 5.40 -17.96
N ALA A 40 1.81 6.31 -17.08
CA ALA A 40 1.82 7.75 -17.35
C ALA A 40 3.26 8.30 -17.47
N ASP A 41 4.19 7.82 -16.65
CA ASP A 41 5.61 8.18 -16.72
C ASP A 41 6.26 7.64 -18.01
N LYS A 42 5.96 6.38 -18.37
CA LYS A 42 6.36 5.81 -19.66
C LYS A 42 5.86 6.67 -20.83
N TYR A 43 4.59 7.09 -20.81
CA TYR A 43 4.04 8.00 -21.82
C TYR A 43 4.75 9.36 -21.82
N ALA A 44 5.01 9.94 -20.64
CA ALA A 44 5.72 11.21 -20.51
C ALA A 44 7.12 11.16 -21.14
N SER A 45 7.86 10.08 -20.89
CA SER A 45 9.18 9.86 -21.48
C SER A 45 9.15 9.87 -23.01
N ILE A 46 8.11 9.26 -23.61
CA ILE A 46 7.94 9.20 -25.07
C ILE A 46 7.51 10.57 -25.61
N PHE A 47 6.55 11.23 -24.95
CA PHE A 47 6.01 12.52 -25.36
C PHE A 47 7.09 13.62 -25.39
N TYR A 48 7.93 13.71 -24.36
CA TYR A 48 8.96 14.75 -24.27
C TYR A 48 10.23 14.41 -25.04
N ASN A 49 10.68 13.15 -24.98
CA ASN A 49 11.95 12.76 -25.58
C ASN A 49 11.82 12.37 -27.06
N SER A 50 10.60 12.45 -27.63
CA SER A 50 10.30 12.11 -29.02
C SER A 50 10.80 10.72 -29.42
N SER A 51 10.74 9.75 -28.49
CA SER A 51 11.24 8.40 -28.78
C SER A 51 10.31 7.72 -29.78
N ILE A 52 10.79 7.52 -31.01
CA ILE A 52 10.04 6.94 -32.13
C ILE A 52 9.85 5.42 -31.95
N TYR A 53 10.63 4.79 -31.07
CA TYR A 53 10.61 3.35 -30.82
C TYR A 53 10.00 3.05 -29.46
N PHE A 54 8.70 2.77 -29.45
CA PHE A 54 7.99 2.17 -28.33
C PHE A 54 7.16 0.99 -28.82
N ASP A 55 6.88 0.06 -27.92
CA ASP A 55 6.03 -1.10 -28.23
C ASP A 55 4.64 -0.60 -28.66
N GLU A 56 4.23 -0.93 -29.90
CA GLU A 56 2.97 -0.47 -30.52
C GLU A 56 1.73 -0.87 -29.70
N ASN A 57 1.86 -1.86 -28.82
CA ASN A 57 0.80 -2.33 -27.94
C ASN A 57 0.68 -1.54 -26.63
N CYS A 58 1.42 -0.44 -26.45
CA CYS A 58 1.30 0.39 -25.26
C CYS A 58 0.01 1.21 -25.27
N PHE A 59 -0.81 1.01 -24.24
CA PHE A 59 -2.04 1.77 -24.03
C PHE A 59 -2.16 2.22 -22.57
N LEU A 60 -2.97 3.27 -22.37
CA LEU A 60 -3.41 3.78 -21.08
C LEU A 60 -4.92 3.64 -20.97
N CYS A 61 -5.41 3.45 -19.75
CA CYS A 61 -6.84 3.44 -19.49
C CYS A 61 -7.25 4.75 -18.82
N GLN A 62 -8.21 5.44 -19.41
CA GLN A 62 -8.87 6.56 -18.78
C GLN A 62 -10.03 6.06 -17.92
N CYS A 63 -9.85 6.08 -16.61
CA CYS A 63 -10.87 5.64 -15.66
C CYS A 63 -11.93 6.73 -15.52
N THR A 64 -13.09 6.56 -16.18
CA THR A 64 -14.16 7.57 -16.22
C THR A 64 -15.21 7.37 -15.13
N LYS A 65 -15.40 6.12 -14.68
CA LYS A 65 -16.31 5.78 -13.59
C LYS A 65 -15.75 6.29 -12.27
N SER A 66 -16.58 6.98 -11.48
CA SER A 66 -16.12 7.49 -10.18
C SER A 66 -15.68 6.33 -9.26
N GLY A 67 -14.59 6.56 -8.53
CA GLY A 67 -14.02 5.59 -7.61
C GLY A 67 -13.29 4.42 -8.27
N THR A 68 -13.07 4.42 -9.60
CA THR A 68 -12.24 3.39 -10.26
C THR A 68 -10.81 3.86 -10.48
N PHE A 69 -9.87 2.94 -10.34
CA PHE A 69 -8.44 3.22 -10.47
C PHE A 69 -7.66 1.94 -10.79
N GLY A 70 -6.38 2.10 -11.12
CA GLY A 70 -5.47 1.00 -11.43
C GLY A 70 -4.99 1.03 -12.87
N LYS A 71 -4.06 0.14 -13.21
CA LYS A 71 -3.43 0.11 -14.54
C LYS A 71 -4.46 -0.09 -15.66
N PHE A 72 -5.45 -0.91 -15.38
CA PHE A 72 -6.54 -1.27 -16.26
C PHE A 72 -7.89 -0.79 -15.72
N CYS A 73 -7.93 0.20 -14.81
CA CYS A 73 -9.13 0.60 -14.07
C CYS A 73 -9.82 -0.59 -13.36
N GLU A 74 -9.04 -1.58 -12.92
CA GLU A 74 -9.49 -2.86 -12.39
C GLU A 74 -10.01 -2.78 -10.95
N TYR A 75 -9.63 -1.74 -10.22
CA TYR A 75 -10.05 -1.54 -8.84
C TYR A 75 -11.20 -0.53 -8.78
N GLN A 76 -12.14 -0.78 -7.86
CA GLN A 76 -13.23 0.13 -7.54
C GLN A 76 -13.29 0.27 -6.01
N LEU A 77 -13.46 1.50 -5.54
CA LEU A 77 -13.68 1.78 -4.12
C LEU A 77 -14.99 1.12 -3.68
N THR A 78 -14.95 0.46 -2.51
CA THR A 78 -16.01 -0.41 -1.98
C THR A 78 -17.27 0.33 -1.54
N HIS A 79 -17.20 1.65 -1.47
CA HIS A 79 -18.33 2.54 -1.31
C HIS A 79 -18.45 3.30 -2.62
N GLU A 80 -19.66 3.36 -3.20
CA GLU A 80 -19.98 4.24 -4.33
C GLU A 80 -19.94 5.70 -3.87
N SER A 81 -18.82 6.12 -3.28
CA SER A 81 -18.58 7.48 -2.86
C SER A 81 -18.27 8.31 -4.10
N GLU A 82 -18.89 9.48 -4.18
CA GLU A 82 -18.75 10.37 -5.32
C GLU A 82 -17.30 10.86 -5.50
N SER A 83 -16.47 10.84 -4.43
CA SER A 83 -15.05 11.18 -4.44
C SER A 83 -14.15 10.17 -3.73
N PHE A 84 -12.85 10.25 -4.00
CA PHE A 84 -11.81 9.48 -3.31
C PHE A 84 -11.71 9.86 -1.83
N GLU A 85 -11.77 11.15 -1.51
CA GLU A 85 -11.75 11.65 -0.13
C GLU A 85 -12.90 11.05 0.68
N ALA A 86 -14.11 11.05 0.12
CA ALA A 86 -15.27 10.46 0.78
C ALA A 86 -15.13 8.93 0.95
N ALA A 87 -14.44 8.24 0.04
CA ALA A 87 -14.13 6.82 0.20
C ALA A 87 -13.20 6.59 1.39
N ILE A 88 -12.15 7.41 1.51
CA ILE A 88 -11.18 7.36 2.60
C ILE A 88 -11.86 7.67 3.93
N ASP A 89 -12.66 8.73 3.98
CA ASP A 89 -13.44 9.08 5.17
C ASP A 89 -14.38 7.95 5.54
N ALA A 90 -15.14 7.37 4.60
CA ALA A 90 -16.03 6.24 4.85
C ALA A 90 -15.27 5.00 5.38
N GLN A 91 -14.08 4.74 4.86
CA GLN A 91 -13.20 3.66 5.34
C GLN A 91 -12.72 3.93 6.78
N PHE A 92 -12.41 5.17 7.13
CA PHE A 92 -12.03 5.54 8.49
C PHE A 92 -13.22 5.58 9.44
N GLU A 93 -14.39 6.03 9.00
CA GLU A 93 -15.63 5.99 9.78
C GLU A 93 -16.05 4.55 10.07
N GLN A 94 -15.90 3.62 9.13
CA GLN A 94 -16.12 2.18 9.38
C GLN A 94 -15.10 1.57 10.34
N LYS A 95 -13.94 2.19 10.49
CA LYS A 95 -12.94 1.82 11.49
C LYS A 95 -13.17 2.51 12.83
N LYS A 96 -13.97 3.59 12.88
CA LYS A 96 -14.40 4.18 14.15
C LYS A 96 -15.36 3.20 14.81
N SER A 97 -15.13 3.04 16.09
CA SER A 97 -15.61 1.92 16.88
C SER A 97 -17.12 1.73 16.89
N ASP A 98 -17.55 0.52 17.21
CA ASP A 98 -18.87 0.30 17.80
C ASP A 98 -19.05 1.10 19.12
N GLN A 99 -20.22 0.98 19.75
CA GLN A 99 -20.56 1.66 21.00
C GLN A 99 -19.60 1.33 22.18
N TRP A 100 -18.68 0.37 22.01
CA TRP A 100 -17.71 -0.07 23.02
C TRP A 100 -16.25 0.29 22.70
N GLY A 101 -15.96 1.04 21.64
CA GLY A 101 -14.58 1.45 21.34
C GLY A 101 -13.78 0.42 20.53
N ILE A 102 -14.41 -0.62 19.99
CA ILE A 102 -13.75 -1.71 19.27
C ILE A 102 -13.82 -1.48 17.74
N GLN A 103 -12.68 -1.62 17.05
CA GLN A 103 -12.58 -1.50 15.60
C GLN A 103 -13.26 -2.71 14.92
N GLU A 104 -14.39 -2.51 14.21
CA GLU A 104 -15.17 -3.62 13.62
C GLU A 104 -14.56 -4.22 12.34
N TYR A 105 -13.92 -3.42 11.49
CA TYR A 105 -13.34 -3.91 10.23
C TYR A 105 -11.95 -3.31 9.92
N GLY A 106 -10.97 -4.21 9.87
CA GLY A 106 -9.58 -3.94 9.53
C GLY A 106 -8.70 -5.01 10.16
N THR A 107 -7.65 -5.46 9.47
CA THR A 107 -6.59 -6.21 10.14
C THR A 107 -6.00 -5.26 11.17
N ILE A 108 -6.33 -5.47 12.44
CA ILE A 108 -5.70 -4.69 13.50
C ILE A 108 -4.21 -4.96 13.34
N ILE A 109 -3.42 -3.93 13.04
CA ILE A 109 -1.97 -4.01 12.88
C ILE A 109 -1.36 -4.14 14.28
N CYS A 110 -1.75 -5.19 14.99
CA CYS A 110 -1.01 -5.68 16.13
C CYS A 110 0.29 -6.30 15.61
N TYR A 111 1.28 -6.49 16.49
CA TYR A 111 2.41 -7.36 16.20
C TYR A 111 1.89 -8.72 15.70
N LYS A 112 2.03 -9.00 14.39
CA LYS A 112 1.32 -10.09 13.69
C LYS A 112 1.60 -11.48 14.27
N THR A 113 2.71 -11.61 14.99
CA THR A 113 3.20 -12.82 15.61
C THR A 113 2.57 -13.08 16.98
N LEU A 114 1.99 -12.06 17.62
CA LEU A 114 1.26 -12.19 18.88
C LEU A 114 -0.23 -12.38 18.58
N LYS A 115 -0.73 -13.61 18.73
CA LYS A 115 -2.16 -13.86 18.52
C LYS A 115 -2.95 -13.30 19.70
N MET A 116 -4.04 -12.58 19.40
CA MET A 116 -4.98 -12.09 20.40
C MET A 116 -5.56 -13.21 21.28
N SER A 117 -5.64 -14.45 20.79
CA SER A 117 -6.06 -15.62 21.58
C SER A 117 -5.11 -15.94 22.73
N ASP A 118 -3.85 -15.57 22.59
CA ASP A 118 -2.79 -15.92 23.52
C ASP A 118 -2.64 -14.77 24.53
N CYS A 119 -2.76 -13.51 24.11
CA CYS A 119 -2.82 -12.34 24.99
C CYS A 119 -4.27 -12.00 25.41
N VAL A 120 -4.84 -12.80 26.31
CA VAL A 120 -6.29 -12.76 26.68
C VAL A 120 -6.69 -11.51 27.48
N TYR A 121 -5.76 -10.94 28.26
CA TYR A 121 -5.97 -9.72 29.04
C TYR A 121 -4.76 -8.80 28.89
N GLY A 122 -4.81 -7.91 27.89
CA GLY A 122 -3.82 -6.88 27.57
C GLY A 122 -4.47 -5.80 26.69
N LEU A 123 -3.74 -4.73 26.34
CA LEU A 123 -4.21 -3.78 25.33
C LEU A 123 -4.55 -4.56 24.04
N LEU A 124 -5.75 -4.32 23.48
CA LEU A 124 -6.31 -5.05 22.33
C LEU A 124 -5.35 -5.17 21.12
N CYS A 125 -4.37 -4.26 21.02
CA CYS A 125 -3.11 -4.48 20.31
C CYS A 125 -1.94 -3.99 21.16
N LEU A 126 -0.90 -4.82 21.22
CA LEU A 126 0.44 -4.37 21.56
C LEU A 126 1.15 -3.87 20.29
N ASP A 127 1.77 -2.70 20.42
CA ASP A 127 2.73 -2.19 19.45
C ASP A 127 4.01 -3.03 19.53
N TRP A 128 4.84 -3.05 18.48
CA TRP A 128 6.12 -3.75 18.54
C TRP A 128 7.03 -3.22 19.65
N ARG A 129 6.85 -1.95 20.06
CA ARG A 129 7.56 -1.34 21.18
C ARG A 129 7.16 -1.88 22.54
N ASP A 130 6.00 -2.52 22.63
CA ASP A 130 5.49 -3.14 23.85
C ASP A 130 5.84 -4.64 23.91
N ILE A 131 6.65 -5.15 22.96
CA ILE A 131 7.12 -6.54 22.91
C ILE A 131 8.58 -6.57 23.34
N CYS A 132 8.92 -7.42 24.31
CA CYS A 132 10.27 -7.54 24.85
C CYS A 132 10.81 -6.22 25.42
N ASP A 133 9.93 -5.42 26.02
CA ASP A 133 10.24 -4.10 26.57
C ASP A 133 10.46 -4.14 28.09
N THR A 134 10.49 -5.34 28.67
CA THR A 134 10.57 -5.67 30.10
C THR A 134 9.34 -5.33 30.93
N ASN A 135 8.31 -4.77 30.30
CA ASN A 135 7.03 -4.50 30.93
C ASN A 135 6.06 -5.61 30.52
N GLN A 136 5.28 -6.11 31.48
CA GLN A 136 4.31 -7.17 31.21
C GLN A 136 2.94 -6.56 30.87
N GLN A 137 2.56 -6.63 29.61
CA GLN A 137 1.29 -6.13 29.11
C GLN A 137 0.28 -7.27 28.90
N CYS A 138 0.74 -8.49 28.60
CA CYS A 138 -0.11 -9.68 28.48
C CYS A 138 -0.18 -10.49 29.77
N MET A 139 -1.32 -11.16 29.98
CA MET A 139 -1.43 -12.20 31.00
C MET A 139 -0.36 -13.28 30.76
N ASP A 140 0.27 -13.74 31.84
CA ASP A 140 1.40 -14.68 31.84
C ASP A 140 2.70 -14.20 31.16
N GLY A 141 2.77 -12.95 30.70
CA GLY A 141 4.02 -12.34 30.22
C GLY A 141 4.42 -12.78 28.81
N LEU A 142 3.44 -13.24 28.02
CA LEU A 142 3.66 -13.74 26.66
C LEU A 142 4.32 -12.75 25.71
N ASP A 143 4.12 -11.45 25.93
CA ASP A 143 4.78 -10.35 25.22
C ASP A 143 6.28 -10.23 25.55
N GLU A 144 6.71 -10.82 26.66
CA GLU A 144 8.08 -10.82 27.18
C GLU A 144 8.75 -12.21 27.08
N GLU A 145 8.13 -13.16 26.37
CA GLU A 145 8.67 -14.49 26.15
C GLU A 145 9.38 -14.63 24.80
N ASN A 146 10.40 -15.49 24.77
CA ASN A 146 11.15 -15.83 23.55
C ASN A 146 11.76 -14.61 22.82
N CYS A 147 12.14 -13.57 23.55
CA CYS A 147 12.79 -12.37 23.00
C CYS A 147 14.09 -12.69 22.27
N ASP A 148 14.81 -13.73 22.72
CA ASP A 148 15.96 -14.31 22.05
C ASP A 148 15.65 -14.77 20.62
N LYS A 149 14.38 -15.12 20.31
CA LYS A 149 13.98 -15.47 18.95
C LYS A 149 13.94 -14.28 17.99
N LEU A 150 13.72 -13.08 18.49
CA LEU A 150 13.88 -11.84 17.72
C LEU A 150 15.36 -11.55 17.48
N GLU A 151 16.26 -12.17 18.27
CA GLU A 151 17.71 -12.12 18.13
C GLU A 151 18.31 -13.12 17.15
N PHE A 152 17.54 -14.13 16.71
CA PHE A 152 17.99 -15.06 15.67
C PHE A 152 17.91 -14.51 14.25
N ASN A 153 17.30 -13.34 14.04
CA ASN A 153 17.34 -12.70 12.73
C ASN A 153 18.75 -12.14 12.51
N GLU A 154 19.54 -12.82 11.69
CA GLU A 154 20.82 -12.32 11.19
C GLU A 154 20.54 -11.38 10.01
N CYS A 155 21.04 -10.14 10.11
CA CYS A 155 20.98 -9.18 9.01
C CYS A 155 22.08 -9.49 7.99
N GLU A 156 21.90 -9.02 6.76
CA GLU A 156 22.95 -9.13 5.72
C GLU A 156 24.19 -8.28 6.09
N GLU A 157 25.33 -8.50 5.43
CA GLU A 157 26.60 -7.82 5.76
C GLU A 157 26.51 -6.28 5.66
N ASP A 158 25.56 -5.74 4.88
CA ASP A 158 25.32 -4.31 4.65
C ASP A 158 24.13 -3.74 5.45
N GLU A 159 23.67 -4.46 6.46
CA GLU A 159 22.55 -4.08 7.29
C GLU A 159 22.91 -3.97 8.78
N TYR A 160 22.30 -2.98 9.44
CA TYR A 160 22.35 -2.81 10.89
C TYR A 160 21.12 -3.45 11.55
N ARG A 161 21.36 -4.24 12.60
CA ARG A 161 20.31 -4.86 13.42
C ARG A 161 19.82 -3.92 14.51
N CYS A 162 18.57 -3.46 14.41
CA CYS A 162 17.90 -2.70 15.45
C CYS A 162 17.64 -3.55 16.71
N THR A 163 17.41 -2.89 17.85
CA THR A 163 17.10 -3.56 19.14
C THR A 163 15.84 -4.41 19.10
N ASN A 164 14.92 -4.12 18.19
CA ASN A 164 13.70 -4.90 17.94
C ASN A 164 13.88 -6.06 16.94
N GLY A 165 15.13 -6.35 16.53
CA GLY A 165 15.46 -7.43 15.59
C GLY A 165 15.18 -7.15 14.12
N MET A 166 14.70 -5.95 13.77
CA MET A 166 14.59 -5.52 12.37
C MET A 166 15.96 -5.11 11.82
N CYS A 167 16.19 -5.40 10.54
CA CYS A 167 17.37 -4.99 9.81
C CYS A 167 17.06 -3.72 9.01
N ILE A 168 17.98 -2.75 9.05
CA ILE A 168 17.95 -1.55 8.23
C ILE A 168 19.26 -1.48 7.45
N ALA A 169 19.28 -0.89 6.26
CA ALA A 169 20.55 -0.70 5.56
C ALA A 169 21.51 0.15 6.42
N GLU A 170 22.80 -0.17 6.41
CA GLU A 170 23.83 0.51 7.21
C GLU A 170 23.84 2.03 6.99
N GLU A 171 23.46 2.49 5.78
CA GLU A 171 23.34 3.90 5.44
C GLU A 171 22.33 4.69 6.30
N TYR A 172 21.35 4.02 6.91
CA TYR A 172 20.37 4.62 7.83
C TYR A 172 20.76 4.52 9.30
N TRP A 173 21.85 3.81 9.62
CA TRP A 173 22.32 3.69 10.99
C TRP A 173 23.08 4.96 11.40
N LEU A 174 22.58 5.66 12.42
CA LEU A 174 23.13 6.92 12.94
C LEU A 174 23.20 8.05 11.89
N ASP A 175 22.29 8.07 10.92
CA ASP A 175 22.21 9.12 9.89
C ASP A 175 21.68 10.47 10.43
N GLY A 176 21.22 10.48 11.69
CA GLY A 176 20.73 11.66 12.39
C GLY A 176 19.38 12.17 11.90
N LYS A 177 18.61 11.33 11.19
CA LYS A 177 17.26 11.64 10.70
C LYS A 177 16.17 10.87 11.41
#